data_AF-E1QVN2-F1
#
_entry.id   AF-E1QVN2-F1
#
_cell.length_a   1.000
_cell.length_b   1.000
_cell.length_c   1.000
_cell.angle_alpha   90.00
_cell.angle_beta   90.00
_cell.angle_gamma   90.00
#
_symmetry.space_group_name_H-M   'P 1'
#
loop_
_entity.id
_entity.type
_entity.pdbx_description
1 polymer ?
#
loop_
_entity_poly.entity_id
_entity_poly.type
_entity_poly.pdbx_seq_one_letter_code
_entity_poly.pdbx_strand_id
1 'polypeptide(L)'
;MGAIIATGRRTVKGWDVSLVRESAAKQATTEIVGEVRSARKVAHAALETRLVRQHVRLHGPSKTRKGQATRDRIMTAAGELMIEHGGTDFQMSEVSSRCRMSKGALYYYFADKDELIQAIFSAESDDLLASMEKLVSEAATARDALSGLCAEFGRRLRTGSPLALAMTRELAGTKDAVLPDVSGKLSRTITIIAAQLERAKAEGMVAPQVDSELAASYVTGGFLVTSLVSAGTNRLADKDALAESLFDLTMGGVGLPGGHARG
;
A
#
# COMPACT_ATOMS: atom_id res chain seq x y z
N MET A 1 -73.95 -17.67 30.36
CA MET A 1 -72.55 -18.05 30.63
C MET A 1 -71.83 -18.19 29.31
N GLY A 2 -71.18 -17.11 28.86
CA GLY A 2 -70.43 -17.07 27.60
C GLY A 2 -68.93 -17.26 27.83
N ALA A 3 -68.29 -18.08 27.01
CA ALA A 3 -66.85 -18.25 26.98
C ALA A 3 -66.24 -17.26 25.96
N ILE A 4 -65.32 -16.42 26.42
CA ILE A 4 -64.56 -15.45 25.62
C ILE A 4 -63.12 -15.95 25.47
N ILE A 5 -62.59 -15.70 24.27
CA ILE A 5 -61.28 -16.02 23.69
C ILE A 5 -60.08 -15.53 24.53
N ALA A 6 -58.97 -16.28 24.55
CA ALA A 6 -57.64 -15.74 24.80
C ALA A 6 -56.54 -16.47 23.99
N THR A 7 -56.11 -15.83 22.91
CA THR A 7 -54.93 -16.15 22.11
C THR A 7 -53.65 -15.77 22.88
N GLY A 8 -52.96 -16.77 23.42
CA GLY A 8 -51.69 -16.57 24.15
C GLY A 8 -50.51 -16.32 23.22
N ARG A 9 -50.07 -15.06 23.14
CA ARG A 9 -48.71 -14.69 22.71
C ARG A 9 -47.71 -15.24 23.74
N ARG A 10 -46.86 -16.20 23.38
CA ARG A 10 -45.65 -16.55 24.15
C ARG A 10 -44.61 -15.46 23.92
N THR A 11 -44.36 -14.64 24.92
CA THR A 11 -43.17 -13.80 25.03
C THR A 11 -41.99 -14.68 25.44
N VAL A 12 -40.94 -14.72 24.62
CA VAL A 12 -39.64 -15.27 25.03
C VAL A 12 -38.77 -14.10 25.49
N LYS A 13 -38.25 -14.23 26.71
CA LYS A 13 -37.40 -13.28 27.45
C LYS A 13 -36.27 -12.69 26.62
N GLY A 14 -36.31 -11.37 26.45
CA GLY A 14 -35.18 -10.42 26.52
C GLY A 14 -33.80 -10.87 26.06
N TRP A 15 -33.63 -11.16 24.76
CA TRP A 15 -32.32 -11.14 24.10
C TRP A 15 -32.30 -9.94 23.17
N ASP A 16 -31.64 -8.87 23.58
CA ASP A 16 -31.48 -7.68 22.76
C ASP A 16 -30.34 -7.88 21.76
N VAL A 17 -30.73 -8.17 20.52
CA VAL A 17 -29.81 -8.42 19.38
C VAL A 17 -28.99 -7.16 19.03
N SER A 18 -29.42 -5.97 19.47
CA SER A 18 -28.67 -4.72 19.26
C SER A 18 -27.39 -4.66 20.12
N LEU A 19 -27.42 -5.17 21.35
CA LEU A 19 -26.27 -5.22 22.26
C LEU A 19 -25.18 -6.19 21.76
N VAL A 20 -25.57 -7.30 21.11
CA VAL A 20 -24.62 -8.27 20.54
C VAL A 20 -23.89 -7.70 19.32
N ARG A 21 -24.60 -6.94 18.48
CA ARG A 21 -23.99 -6.25 17.32
C ARG A 21 -23.08 -5.10 17.73
N GLU A 22 -23.46 -4.33 18.75
CA GLU A 22 -22.66 -3.22 19.26
C GLU A 22 -21.40 -3.72 20.00
N SER A 23 -21.52 -4.82 20.75
CA SER A 23 -20.39 -5.49 21.41
C SER A 23 -19.41 -6.08 20.40
N ALA A 24 -19.90 -6.74 19.34
CA ALA A 24 -19.05 -7.31 18.29
C ALA A 24 -18.31 -6.23 17.48
N ALA A 25 -18.97 -5.10 17.18
CA ALA A 25 -18.33 -3.97 16.50
C ALA A 25 -17.26 -3.29 17.37
N LYS A 26 -17.52 -3.12 18.68
CA LYS A 26 -16.55 -2.58 19.64
C LYS A 26 -15.37 -3.53 19.85
N GLN A 27 -15.59 -4.84 19.90
CA GLN A 27 -14.52 -5.84 20.01
C GLN A 27 -13.63 -5.87 18.76
N ALA A 28 -14.24 -5.92 17.57
CA ALA A 28 -13.48 -5.89 16.30
C ALA A 28 -12.67 -4.60 16.17
N THR A 29 -13.21 -3.45 16.59
CA THR A 29 -12.50 -2.17 16.58
C THR A 29 -11.34 -2.15 17.59
N THR A 30 -11.50 -2.80 18.74
CA THR A 30 -10.46 -2.86 19.80
C THR A 30 -9.31 -3.79 19.41
N GLU A 31 -9.59 -4.92 18.77
CA GLU A 31 -8.57 -5.83 18.23
C GLU A 31 -7.75 -5.15 17.12
N ILE A 32 -8.42 -4.50 16.15
CA ILE A 32 -7.75 -3.80 15.04
C ILE A 32 -6.87 -2.65 15.57
N VAL A 33 -7.35 -1.87 16.55
CA VAL A 33 -6.55 -0.79 17.17
C VAL A 33 -5.34 -1.36 17.95
N GLY A 34 -5.47 -2.55 18.54
CA GLY A 34 -4.38 -3.27 19.19
C GLY A 34 -3.29 -3.70 18.20
N GLU A 35 -3.69 -4.23 17.05
CA GLU A 35 -2.79 -4.66 15.98
C GLU A 35 -2.05 -3.47 15.34
N VAL A 36 -2.76 -2.37 15.05
CA VAL A 36 -2.16 -1.13 14.50
C VAL A 36 -1.18 -0.49 15.50
N ARG A 37 -1.51 -0.49 16.80
CA ARG A 37 -0.61 0.04 17.85
C ARG A 37 0.65 -0.83 17.99
N SER A 38 0.52 -2.14 17.85
CA SER A 38 1.64 -3.08 17.83
C SER A 38 2.56 -2.80 16.64
N ALA A 39 1.99 -2.66 15.44
CA ALA A 39 2.72 -2.31 14.22
C ALA A 39 3.49 -0.96 14.36
N ARG A 40 2.87 0.06 14.96
CA ARG A 40 3.52 1.36 15.21
C ARG A 40 4.70 1.27 16.19
N LYS A 41 4.58 0.44 17.23
CA LYS A 41 5.62 0.27 18.26
C LYS A 41 6.84 -0.47 17.72
N VAL A 42 6.60 -1.46 16.86
CA VAL A 42 7.64 -2.19 16.13
C VAL A 42 8.37 -1.28 15.14
N ALA A 43 7.64 -0.43 14.39
CA ALA A 43 8.22 0.54 13.47
C ALA A 43 9.13 1.56 14.18
N HIS A 44 8.73 2.07 15.35
CA HIS A 44 9.50 3.06 16.09
C HIS A 44 10.78 2.48 16.73
N ALA A 45 10.72 1.24 17.24
CA ALA A 45 11.89 0.56 17.80
C ALA A 45 12.91 0.13 16.72
N ALA A 46 12.42 -0.19 15.52
CA ALA A 46 13.27 -0.51 14.37
C ALA A 46 14.06 0.72 13.88
N LEU A 47 13.47 1.93 13.94
CA LEU A 47 14.14 3.19 13.56
C LEU A 47 15.34 3.52 14.44
N GLU A 48 15.22 3.39 15.77
CA GLU A 48 16.34 3.71 16.68
C GLU A 48 17.51 2.74 16.56
N THR A 49 17.22 1.46 16.30
CA THR A 49 18.26 0.42 16.12
C THR A 49 19.03 0.63 14.80
N ARG A 50 18.41 1.26 13.79
CA ARG A 50 18.95 1.43 12.44
C ARG A 50 20.03 2.51 12.34
N LEU A 51 19.95 3.55 13.18
CA LEU A 51 20.97 4.60 13.27
C LEU A 51 22.35 4.06 13.70
N VAL A 52 22.38 2.92 14.38
CA VAL A 52 23.63 2.33 14.91
C VAL A 52 24.35 1.43 13.88
N ARG A 53 23.66 0.89 12.87
CA ARG A 53 24.22 -0.08 11.91
C ARG A 53 24.79 0.51 10.62
N GLN A 54 24.82 1.84 10.47
CA GLN A 54 25.22 2.53 9.24
C GLN A 54 26.74 2.48 8.94
N HIS A 55 27.42 1.37 9.20
CA HIS A 55 28.83 1.19 8.84
C HIS A 55 29.04 -0.12 8.06
N VAL A 56 29.59 0.02 6.84
CA VAL A 56 30.22 -0.96 5.92
C VAL A 56 29.28 -1.56 4.83
N ARG A 57 29.54 -1.58 3.50
CA ARG A 57 30.52 -0.96 2.56
C ARG A 57 29.97 -1.11 1.11
N LEU A 58 30.01 0.00 0.35
CA LEU A 58 30.31 0.21 -1.08
C LEU A 58 30.06 -0.95 -2.09
N HIS A 59 29.12 -0.77 -3.03
CA HIS A 59 29.37 -0.56 -4.48
C HIS A 59 28.16 0.18 -5.10
N GLY A 60 28.37 1.44 -5.49
CA GLY A 60 27.34 2.29 -6.13
C GLY A 60 27.04 1.87 -7.58
N PRO A 61 26.05 2.52 -8.24
CA PRO A 61 25.64 2.20 -9.60
C PRO A 61 26.84 2.13 -10.56
N SER A 62 26.84 1.14 -11.45
CA SER A 62 27.91 0.96 -12.43
C SER A 62 28.08 2.23 -13.28
N LYS A 63 29.27 2.83 -13.25
CA LYS A 63 29.60 4.07 -13.97
C LYS A 63 29.56 3.97 -15.51
N THR A 64 29.41 2.76 -16.06
CA THR A 64 29.33 2.53 -17.51
C THR A 64 27.91 2.20 -17.96
N ARG A 65 27.52 2.71 -19.14
CA ARG A 65 26.22 2.42 -19.78
C ARG A 65 25.97 0.91 -19.92
N LYS A 66 27.01 0.13 -20.24
CA LYS A 66 26.95 -1.33 -20.38
C LYS A 66 26.68 -2.02 -19.04
N GLY A 67 27.33 -1.60 -17.97
CA GLY A 67 27.09 -2.19 -16.65
C GLY A 67 25.74 -1.79 -16.05
N GLN A 68 25.25 -0.57 -16.31
CA GLN A 68 23.88 -0.20 -15.93
C GLN A 68 22.83 -1.07 -16.66
N ALA A 69 22.96 -1.21 -17.99
CA ALA A 69 22.06 -2.09 -18.75
C ALA A 69 22.10 -3.56 -18.28
N THR A 70 23.27 -4.02 -17.80
CA THR A 70 23.39 -5.36 -17.21
C THR A 70 22.69 -5.45 -15.86
N ARG A 71 22.86 -4.43 -15.01
CA ARG A 71 22.18 -4.33 -13.72
C ARG A 71 20.67 -4.30 -13.88
N ASP A 72 20.15 -3.53 -14.84
CA ASP A 72 18.72 -3.45 -15.15
C ASP A 72 18.18 -4.80 -15.61
N ARG A 73 18.91 -5.51 -16.49
CA ARG A 73 18.52 -6.85 -16.94
C ARG A 73 18.46 -7.87 -15.80
N ILE A 74 19.34 -7.77 -14.81
CA ILE A 74 19.31 -8.61 -13.61
C ILE A 74 18.07 -8.30 -12.77
N MET A 75 17.78 -7.01 -12.54
CA MET A 75 16.59 -6.58 -11.80
C MET A 75 15.29 -7.03 -12.50
N THR A 76 15.21 -6.93 -13.83
CA THR A 76 14.07 -7.43 -14.61
C THR A 76 13.88 -8.93 -14.43
N ALA A 77 14.94 -9.73 -14.56
CA ALA A 77 14.86 -11.18 -14.42
C ALA A 77 14.43 -11.61 -13.00
N ALA A 78 14.89 -10.90 -11.97
CA ALA A 78 14.46 -11.13 -10.60
C ALA A 78 13.01 -10.68 -10.37
N GLY A 79 12.58 -9.55 -10.94
CA GLY A 79 11.19 -9.11 -10.91
C GLY A 79 10.23 -10.12 -11.57
N GLU A 80 10.63 -10.73 -12.70
CA GLU A 80 9.88 -11.82 -13.33
C GLU A 80 9.76 -13.04 -12.42
N LEU A 81 10.85 -13.46 -11.77
CA LEU A 81 10.81 -14.55 -10.79
C LEU A 81 9.91 -14.19 -9.60
N MET A 82 9.91 -12.94 -9.14
CA MET A 82 9.01 -12.52 -8.06
C MET A 82 7.54 -12.71 -8.46
N ILE A 83 7.19 -12.33 -9.69
CA ILE A 83 5.85 -12.51 -10.23
C ILE A 83 5.52 -14.01 -10.36
N GLU A 84 6.41 -14.82 -10.94
CA GLU A 84 6.24 -16.26 -11.14
C GLU A 84 6.02 -17.00 -9.80
N HIS A 85 6.74 -16.60 -8.74
CA HIS A 85 6.64 -17.21 -7.42
C HIS A 85 5.55 -16.57 -6.53
N GLY A 86 4.95 -15.45 -6.96
CA GLY A 86 4.00 -14.68 -6.15
C GLY A 86 4.61 -14.08 -4.88
N GLY A 87 5.92 -13.82 -4.86
CA GLY A 87 6.65 -13.41 -3.67
C GLY A 87 8.13 -13.18 -3.89
N THR A 88 8.90 -12.99 -2.82
CA THR A 88 10.36 -12.79 -2.89
C THR A 88 11.15 -14.08 -2.60
N ASP A 89 10.48 -15.23 -2.69
CA ASP A 89 11.08 -16.54 -2.41
C ASP A 89 11.71 -17.17 -3.66
N PHE A 90 12.76 -16.51 -4.14
CA PHE A 90 13.64 -17.02 -5.20
C PHE A 90 15.08 -17.11 -4.68
N GLN A 91 15.92 -17.84 -5.41
CA GLN A 91 17.36 -17.99 -5.15
C GLN A 91 18.18 -17.18 -6.16
N MET A 92 19.33 -16.66 -5.71
CA MET A 92 20.28 -15.94 -6.59
C MET A 92 20.76 -16.82 -7.77
N SER A 93 20.81 -18.15 -7.60
CA SER A 93 21.12 -19.06 -8.70
C SER A 93 20.11 -19.02 -9.84
N GLU A 94 18.82 -18.87 -9.54
CA GLU A 94 17.75 -18.81 -10.54
C GLU A 94 17.89 -17.54 -11.38
N VAL A 95 18.18 -16.40 -10.74
CA VAL A 95 18.48 -15.13 -11.41
C VAL A 95 19.69 -15.28 -12.34
N SER A 96 20.80 -15.86 -11.85
CA SER A 96 22.02 -16.04 -12.66
C SER A 96 21.78 -16.93 -13.89
N SER A 97 20.98 -18.00 -13.73
CA SER A 97 20.60 -18.89 -14.82
C SER A 97 19.73 -18.18 -15.85
N ARG A 98 18.72 -17.43 -15.42
CA ARG A 98 17.82 -16.67 -16.30
C ARG A 98 18.56 -15.59 -17.07
N CYS A 99 19.52 -14.92 -16.43
CA CYS A 99 20.39 -13.95 -17.09
C CYS A 99 21.55 -14.58 -17.89
N ARG A 100 21.69 -15.92 -17.93
CA ARG A 100 22.78 -16.65 -18.60
C ARG A 100 24.16 -16.11 -18.21
N MET A 101 24.39 -15.93 -16.91
CA MET A 101 25.67 -15.44 -16.36
C MET A 101 26.16 -16.36 -15.24
N SER A 102 27.44 -16.26 -14.90
CA SER A 102 27.98 -16.98 -13.74
C SER A 102 27.46 -16.36 -12.43
N LYS A 103 27.41 -17.17 -11.37
CA LYS A 103 27.10 -16.66 -10.01
C LYS A 103 28.03 -15.51 -9.61
N GLY A 104 29.34 -15.66 -9.85
CA GLY A 104 30.32 -14.61 -9.56
C GLY A 104 30.05 -13.30 -10.30
N ALA A 105 29.57 -13.36 -11.55
CA ALA A 105 29.17 -12.18 -12.29
C ALA A 105 27.90 -11.53 -11.71
N LEU A 106 26.93 -12.31 -11.23
CA LEU A 106 25.76 -11.76 -10.53
C LEU A 106 26.16 -11.09 -9.21
N TYR A 107 26.99 -11.76 -8.39
CA TYR A 107 27.47 -11.24 -7.10
C TYR A 107 28.36 -10.00 -7.23
N TYR A 108 28.90 -9.72 -8.42
CA TYR A 108 29.56 -8.45 -8.72
C TYR A 108 28.57 -7.26 -8.76
N TYR A 109 27.31 -7.48 -9.16
CA TYR A 109 26.30 -6.42 -9.24
C TYR A 109 25.43 -6.32 -7.98
N PHE A 110 25.19 -7.44 -7.29
CA PHE A 110 24.36 -7.52 -6.09
C PHE A 110 24.96 -8.53 -5.11
N ALA A 111 25.37 -8.07 -3.94
CA ALA A 111 26.03 -8.88 -2.91
C ALA A 111 25.13 -10.00 -2.39
N ASP A 112 23.82 -9.78 -2.35
CA ASP A 112 22.83 -10.75 -1.93
C ASP A 112 21.44 -10.48 -2.54
N LYS A 113 20.47 -11.32 -2.16
CA LYS A 113 19.07 -11.21 -2.59
C LYS A 113 18.41 -9.93 -2.06
N ASP A 114 18.83 -9.43 -0.90
CA ASP A 114 18.22 -8.29 -0.25
C ASP A 114 18.60 -7.00 -0.94
N GLU A 115 19.87 -6.84 -1.31
CA GLU A 115 20.33 -5.73 -2.13
C GLU A 115 19.62 -5.70 -3.49
N LEU A 116 19.40 -6.87 -4.09
CA LEU A 116 18.66 -6.98 -5.35
C LEU A 116 17.20 -6.56 -5.22
N ILE A 117 16.50 -7.03 -4.18
CA ILE A 117 15.10 -6.64 -3.92
C ILE A 117 14.99 -5.16 -3.57
N GLN A 118 15.92 -4.62 -2.77
CA GLN A 118 15.99 -3.19 -2.46
C GLN A 118 16.16 -2.35 -3.73
N ALA A 119 17.02 -2.79 -4.65
CA ALA A 119 17.24 -2.08 -5.90
C ALA A 119 15.99 -2.08 -6.79
N ILE A 120 15.29 -3.22 -6.88
CA ILE A 120 14.00 -3.32 -7.58
C ILE A 120 12.98 -2.39 -6.94
N PHE A 121 12.82 -2.44 -5.61
CA PHE A 121 11.90 -1.55 -4.90
C PHE A 121 12.23 -0.07 -5.16
N SER A 122 13.52 0.30 -5.11
CA SER A 122 13.91 1.69 -5.34
C SER A 122 13.51 2.12 -6.74
N ALA A 123 13.90 1.35 -7.76
CA ALA A 123 13.61 1.66 -9.15
C ALA A 123 12.10 1.76 -9.41
N GLU A 124 11.30 0.78 -8.96
CA GLU A 124 9.84 0.81 -9.14
C GLU A 124 9.18 1.99 -8.44
N SER A 125 9.66 2.35 -7.25
CA SER A 125 9.12 3.49 -6.50
C SER A 125 9.54 4.84 -7.08
N ASP A 126 10.77 4.94 -7.61
CA ASP A 126 11.26 6.14 -8.29
C ASP A 126 10.47 6.36 -9.60
N ASP A 127 10.22 5.29 -10.34
CA ASP A 127 9.37 5.30 -11.53
C ASP A 127 7.92 5.70 -11.22
N LEU A 128 7.35 5.20 -10.11
CA LEU A 128 6.02 5.61 -9.64
C LEU A 128 6.00 7.11 -9.32
N LEU A 129 6.96 7.61 -8.54
CA LEU A 129 7.04 9.03 -8.19
C LEU A 129 7.19 9.92 -9.43
N ALA A 130 8.08 9.56 -10.36
CA ALA A 130 8.26 10.29 -11.61
C ALA A 130 6.98 10.30 -12.46
N SER A 131 6.25 9.17 -12.49
CA SER A 131 4.97 9.07 -13.20
C SER A 131 3.91 9.97 -12.54
N MET A 132 3.82 9.99 -11.21
CA MET A 132 2.91 10.86 -10.46
C MET A 132 3.21 12.35 -10.70
N GLU A 133 4.48 12.74 -10.64
CA GLU A 133 4.91 14.13 -10.87
C GLU A 133 4.54 14.60 -12.28
N LYS A 134 4.80 13.77 -13.29
CA LYS A 134 4.40 14.05 -14.66
C LYS A 134 2.88 14.21 -14.79
N LEU A 135 2.12 13.26 -14.25
CA LEU A 135 0.66 13.23 -14.34
C LEU A 135 0.04 14.50 -13.72
N VAL A 136 0.51 14.88 -12.53
CA VAL A 136 0.09 16.12 -11.85
C VAL A 136 0.46 17.37 -12.65
N SER A 137 1.64 17.40 -13.27
CA SER A 137 2.09 18.56 -14.07
C SER A 137 1.26 18.78 -15.34
N GLU A 138 0.70 17.71 -15.91
CA GLU A 138 -0.08 17.74 -17.15
C GLU A 138 -1.59 17.89 -16.89
N ALA A 139 -2.04 17.73 -15.64
CA ALA A 139 -3.46 17.70 -15.29
C ALA A 139 -4.14 19.10 -15.29
N ALA A 140 -5.18 19.23 -16.11
CA ALA A 140 -5.96 20.46 -16.26
C ALA A 140 -6.77 20.84 -15.02
N THR A 141 -7.25 19.85 -14.25
CA THR A 141 -8.00 20.04 -13.00
C THR A 141 -7.46 19.17 -11.86
N ALA A 142 -7.82 19.49 -10.62
CA ALA A 142 -7.50 18.63 -9.48
C ALA A 142 -8.17 17.25 -9.59
N ARG A 143 -9.36 17.18 -10.21
CA ARG A 143 -10.04 15.92 -10.52
C ARG A 143 -9.19 15.02 -11.42
N ASP A 144 -8.68 15.58 -12.51
CA ASP A 144 -7.86 14.83 -13.48
C ASP A 144 -6.57 14.34 -12.82
N ALA A 145 -5.96 15.17 -11.99
CA ALA A 145 -4.78 14.81 -11.22
C ALA A 145 -5.07 13.66 -10.25
N LEU A 146 -6.07 13.80 -9.38
CA LEU A 146 -6.39 12.82 -8.34
C LEU A 146 -6.87 11.48 -8.92
N SER A 147 -7.68 11.51 -9.98
CA SER A 147 -8.12 10.30 -10.68
C SER A 147 -6.96 9.58 -11.37
N GLY A 148 -6.08 10.32 -12.05
CA GLY A 148 -4.88 9.77 -12.65
C GLY A 148 -3.90 9.19 -11.63
N LEU A 149 -3.73 9.85 -10.46
CA LEU A 149 -2.94 9.32 -9.36
C LEU A 149 -3.52 7.99 -8.85
N CYS A 150 -4.84 7.90 -8.65
CA CYS A 150 -5.51 6.66 -8.24
C CYS A 150 -5.30 5.52 -9.26
N ALA A 151 -5.42 5.83 -10.56
CA ALA A 151 -5.16 4.87 -11.63
C ALA A 151 -3.70 4.39 -11.64
N GLU A 152 -2.74 5.30 -11.46
CA GLU A 152 -1.32 4.94 -11.41
C GLU A 152 -0.99 4.08 -10.19
N PHE A 153 -1.58 4.38 -9.02
CA PHE A 153 -1.49 3.50 -7.84
C PHE A 153 -2.07 2.12 -8.12
N GLY A 154 -3.29 2.05 -8.67
CA GLY A 154 -3.92 0.78 -9.05
C GLY A 154 -3.09 -0.04 -10.04
N ARG A 155 -2.38 0.64 -10.97
CA ARG A 155 -1.52 -0.01 -11.94
C ARG A 155 -0.21 -0.53 -11.32
N ARG A 156 0.46 0.27 -10.50
CA ARG A 156 1.80 0.00 -9.93
C ARG A 156 1.74 -0.89 -8.70
N LEU A 157 0.77 -0.69 -7.81
CA LEU A 157 0.53 -1.51 -6.62
C LEU A 157 -0.48 -2.64 -6.86
N ARG A 158 -0.70 -3.03 -8.12
CA ARG A 158 -1.51 -4.22 -8.39
C ARG A 158 -0.93 -5.44 -7.67
N THR A 159 -1.80 -6.27 -7.12
CA THR A 159 -1.48 -7.61 -6.62
C THR A 159 -0.52 -8.36 -7.55
N GLY A 160 0.60 -8.83 -6.99
CA GLY A 160 1.63 -9.56 -7.73
C GLY A 160 2.58 -8.69 -8.56
N SER A 161 2.47 -7.36 -8.55
CA SER A 161 3.49 -6.50 -9.13
C SER A 161 4.79 -6.57 -8.31
N PRO A 162 5.98 -6.35 -8.93
CA PRO A 162 7.24 -6.34 -8.19
C PRO A 162 7.24 -5.37 -7.01
N LEU A 163 6.64 -4.18 -7.17
CA LEU A 163 6.49 -3.20 -6.11
C LEU A 163 5.61 -3.72 -4.97
N ALA A 164 4.42 -4.25 -5.28
CA ALA A 164 3.51 -4.79 -4.27
C ALA A 164 4.12 -5.97 -3.50
N LEU A 165 4.84 -6.85 -4.18
CA LEU A 165 5.52 -8.01 -3.56
C LEU A 165 6.69 -7.56 -2.66
N ALA A 166 7.48 -6.58 -3.11
CA ALA A 166 8.54 -6.00 -2.28
C ALA A 166 7.99 -5.31 -1.03
N MET A 167 6.88 -4.56 -1.17
CA MET A 167 6.22 -3.92 -0.03
C MET A 167 5.56 -4.93 0.91
N THR A 168 5.01 -6.03 0.39
CA THR A 168 4.46 -7.13 1.20
C THR A 168 5.52 -7.73 2.10
N ARG A 169 6.73 -7.98 1.56
CA ARG A 169 7.87 -8.46 2.34
C ARG A 169 8.22 -7.50 3.47
N GLU A 170 8.28 -6.20 3.19
CA GLU A 170 8.62 -5.18 4.19
C GLU A 170 7.55 -5.07 5.29
N LEU A 171 6.27 -5.08 4.92
CA LEU A 171 5.15 -4.96 5.87
C LEU A 171 4.90 -6.23 6.69
N ALA A 172 5.26 -7.41 6.17
CA ALA A 172 5.11 -8.68 6.87
C ALA A 172 5.98 -8.81 8.14
N GLY A 173 6.85 -7.83 8.43
CA GLY A 173 7.47 -7.68 9.74
C GLY A 173 8.39 -8.86 10.13
N THR A 174 8.99 -9.54 9.15
CA THR A 174 10.07 -10.48 9.43
C THR A 174 11.27 -9.72 10.01
N LYS A 175 12.17 -10.41 10.73
CA LYS A 175 13.44 -9.84 11.28
C LYS A 175 14.33 -9.14 10.23
N ASP A 176 13.95 -9.22 8.96
CA ASP A 176 14.63 -8.76 7.75
C ASP A 176 13.80 -7.71 6.98
N ALA A 177 13.21 -6.72 7.65
CA ALA A 177 12.70 -5.51 6.99
C ALA A 177 13.91 -4.68 6.50
N VAL A 178 14.12 -4.62 5.19
CA VAL A 178 15.40 -4.20 4.60
C VAL A 178 15.29 -2.92 3.78
N LEU A 179 14.11 -2.45 3.40
CA LEU A 179 14.00 -1.31 2.49
C LEU A 179 14.39 0.01 3.21
N PRO A 180 15.52 0.66 2.84
CA PRO A 180 16.11 1.72 3.66
C PRO A 180 15.39 3.08 3.54
N ASP A 181 14.56 3.28 2.51
CA ASP A 181 13.97 4.58 2.18
C ASP A 181 12.43 4.53 1.99
N VAL A 182 11.75 3.54 2.54
CA VAL A 182 10.28 3.44 2.41
C VAL A 182 9.59 4.70 2.94
N SER A 183 10.02 5.18 4.11
CA SER A 183 9.44 6.38 4.74
C SER A 183 9.61 7.64 3.89
N GLY A 184 10.76 7.80 3.22
CA GLY A 184 11.02 8.95 2.34
C GLY A 184 10.11 8.92 1.12
N LYS A 185 10.00 7.77 0.46
CA LYS A 185 9.14 7.59 -0.72
C LYS A 185 7.65 7.73 -0.40
N LEU A 186 7.21 7.22 0.75
CA LEU A 186 5.84 7.42 1.24
C LEU A 186 5.57 8.90 1.58
N SER A 187 6.50 9.58 2.24
CA SER A 187 6.36 11.01 2.53
C SER A 187 6.24 11.85 1.27
N ARG A 188 7.07 11.57 0.25
CA ARG A 188 6.98 12.24 -1.06
C ARG A 188 5.63 11.98 -1.74
N THR A 189 5.16 10.74 -1.70
CA THR A 189 3.83 10.34 -2.20
C THR A 189 2.71 11.14 -1.53
N ILE A 190 2.71 11.17 -0.19
CA ILE A 190 1.72 11.91 0.62
C ILE A 190 1.75 13.39 0.26
N THR A 191 2.93 13.97 0.11
CA THR A 191 3.11 15.38 -0.27
C THR A 191 2.47 15.70 -1.61
N ILE A 192 2.66 14.85 -2.63
CA ILE A 192 2.09 15.05 -3.97
C ILE A 192 0.55 15.01 -3.90
N ILE A 193 -0.01 14.01 -3.20
CA ILE A 193 -1.46 13.85 -3.07
C ILE A 193 -2.07 15.00 -2.26
N ALA A 194 -1.44 15.38 -1.14
CA ALA A 194 -1.89 16.48 -0.29
C ALA A 194 -1.95 17.81 -1.07
N ALA A 195 -0.95 18.08 -1.92
CA ALA A 195 -0.96 19.25 -2.79
C ALA A 195 -2.15 19.23 -3.78
N GLN A 196 -2.55 18.05 -4.28
CA GLN A 196 -3.72 17.94 -5.15
C GLN A 196 -5.03 18.09 -4.38
N LEU A 197 -5.09 17.66 -3.12
CA LEU A 197 -6.24 17.90 -2.25
C LEU A 197 -6.40 19.39 -1.91
N GLU A 198 -5.31 20.12 -1.69
CA GLU A 198 -5.35 21.58 -1.54
C GLU A 198 -5.84 22.28 -2.81
N ARG A 199 -5.36 21.86 -3.99
CA ARG A 199 -5.89 22.34 -5.27
C ARG A 199 -7.38 22.03 -5.40
N ALA A 200 -7.81 20.83 -5.01
CA ALA A 200 -9.21 20.42 -5.05
C ALA A 200 -10.11 21.24 -4.10
N LYS A 201 -9.59 21.74 -2.97
CA LYS A 201 -10.31 22.70 -2.11
C LYS A 201 -10.53 24.03 -2.83
N ALA A 202 -9.49 24.55 -3.50
CA ALA A 202 -9.60 25.79 -4.26
C ALA A 202 -10.59 25.67 -5.44
N GLU A 203 -10.70 24.48 -6.03
CA GLU A 203 -11.68 24.15 -7.08
C GLU A 203 -13.08 23.80 -6.53
N GLY A 204 -13.28 23.83 -5.21
CA GLY A 204 -14.57 23.54 -4.56
C GLY A 204 -14.97 22.06 -4.53
N MET A 205 -14.03 21.15 -4.83
CA MET A 205 -14.26 19.70 -4.82
C MET A 205 -14.05 19.05 -3.46
N VAL A 206 -13.19 19.63 -2.61
CA VAL A 206 -12.89 19.13 -1.26
C VAL A 206 -13.31 20.19 -0.24
N ALA A 207 -13.89 19.75 0.88
CA ALA A 207 -14.36 20.67 1.90
C ALA A 207 -13.17 21.40 2.58
N PRO A 208 -13.25 22.73 2.83
CA PRO A 208 -12.10 23.52 3.31
C PRO A 208 -11.48 23.01 4.63
N GLN A 209 -12.28 22.39 5.49
CA GLN A 209 -11.89 21.88 6.80
C GLN A 209 -11.15 20.53 6.76
N VAL A 210 -11.08 19.86 5.62
CA VAL A 210 -10.36 18.58 5.49
C VAL A 210 -8.86 18.82 5.68
N ASP A 211 -8.21 18.08 6.57
CA ASP A 211 -6.75 18.06 6.63
C ASP A 211 -6.20 17.27 5.43
N SER A 212 -5.54 17.94 4.50
CA SER A 212 -5.07 17.33 3.25
C SER A 212 -3.92 16.36 3.47
N GLU A 213 -3.08 16.57 4.48
CA GLU A 213 -1.96 15.68 4.78
C GLU A 213 -2.47 14.39 5.41
N LEU A 214 -3.41 14.50 6.36
CA LEU A 214 -4.08 13.34 6.94
C LEU A 214 -4.89 12.56 5.90
N ALA A 215 -5.65 13.26 5.05
CA ALA A 215 -6.41 12.62 3.98
C ALA A 215 -5.50 11.91 2.98
N ALA A 216 -4.42 12.57 2.53
CA ALA A 216 -3.42 11.95 1.65
C ALA A 216 -2.75 10.72 2.27
N SER A 217 -2.42 10.78 3.57
CA SER A 217 -1.88 9.65 4.33
C SER A 217 -2.87 8.47 4.36
N TYR A 218 -4.15 8.75 4.63
CA TYR A 218 -5.19 7.73 4.66
C TYR A 218 -5.39 7.06 3.29
N VAL A 219 -5.43 7.84 2.22
CA VAL A 219 -5.55 7.34 0.84
C VAL A 219 -4.36 6.46 0.48
N THR A 220 -3.14 6.96 0.71
CA THR A 220 -1.90 6.22 0.44
C THR A 220 -1.86 4.89 1.19
N GLY A 221 -2.21 4.91 2.49
CA GLY A 221 -2.29 3.71 3.31
C GLY A 221 -3.38 2.74 2.82
N GLY A 222 -4.54 3.26 2.41
CA GLY A 222 -5.63 2.48 1.84
C GLY A 222 -5.21 1.70 0.60
N PHE A 223 -4.53 2.33 -0.36
CA PHE A 223 -3.98 1.66 -1.54
C PHE A 223 -2.96 0.57 -1.17
N LEU A 224 -2.04 0.88 -0.27
CA LEU A 224 -1.00 -0.05 0.16
C LEU A 224 -1.58 -1.30 0.85
N VAL A 225 -2.48 -1.10 1.82
CA VAL A 225 -3.10 -2.21 2.56
C VAL A 225 -4.04 -3.01 1.67
N THR A 226 -4.81 -2.34 0.79
CA THR A 226 -5.70 -3.03 -0.15
C THR A 226 -4.90 -3.91 -1.12
N SER A 227 -3.77 -3.42 -1.62
CA SER A 227 -2.83 -4.21 -2.43
C SER A 227 -2.35 -5.47 -1.69
N LEU A 228 -1.96 -5.31 -0.43
CA LEU A 228 -1.46 -6.38 0.43
C LEU A 228 -2.53 -7.45 0.71
N VAL A 229 -3.73 -7.05 1.16
CA VAL A 229 -4.81 -7.98 1.51
C VAL A 229 -5.37 -8.68 0.27
N SER A 230 -5.42 -7.97 -0.85
CA SER A 230 -5.94 -8.53 -2.10
C SER A 230 -4.95 -9.46 -2.79
N ALA A 231 -3.67 -9.46 -2.38
CA ALA A 231 -2.71 -10.46 -2.83
C ALA A 231 -3.15 -11.91 -2.53
N GLY A 232 -3.95 -12.12 -1.50
CA GLY A 232 -4.51 -13.43 -1.14
C GLY A 232 -5.92 -13.71 -1.67
N THR A 233 -6.63 -12.72 -2.18
CA THR A 233 -8.03 -12.87 -2.62
C THR A 233 -8.23 -12.26 -4.00
N ASN A 234 -8.65 -13.05 -4.97
CA ASN A 234 -8.96 -12.63 -6.36
C ASN A 234 -10.17 -11.66 -6.47
N ARG A 235 -10.45 -10.89 -5.41
CA ARG A 235 -11.66 -10.08 -5.20
C ARG A 235 -11.58 -8.70 -5.87
N LEU A 236 -10.38 -8.28 -6.28
CA LEU A 236 -10.11 -7.00 -6.96
C LEU A 236 -9.46 -7.21 -8.34
N ALA A 237 -9.97 -8.17 -9.11
CA ALA A 237 -9.41 -8.52 -10.42
C ALA A 237 -9.57 -7.39 -11.46
N ASP A 238 -10.57 -6.51 -11.29
CA ASP A 238 -10.80 -5.35 -12.14
C ASP A 238 -10.11 -4.10 -11.57
N LYS A 239 -9.11 -3.62 -12.30
CA LYS A 239 -8.10 -2.65 -11.85
C LYS A 239 -8.59 -1.21 -11.99
N ASP A 240 -9.31 -0.95 -13.07
CA ASP A 240 -9.88 0.37 -13.35
C ASP A 240 -11.08 0.58 -12.41
N ALA A 241 -11.88 -0.46 -12.20
CA ALA A 241 -12.95 -0.45 -11.20
C ALA A 241 -12.43 -0.25 -9.77
N LEU A 242 -11.27 -0.81 -9.40
CA LEU A 242 -10.65 -0.58 -8.09
C LEU A 242 -10.17 0.87 -7.93
N ALA A 243 -9.48 1.40 -8.95
CA ALA A 243 -9.00 2.78 -8.90
C ALA A 243 -10.16 3.78 -8.82
N GLU A 244 -11.22 3.57 -9.60
CA GLU A 244 -12.45 4.38 -9.54
C GLU A 244 -13.16 4.22 -8.20
N SER A 245 -13.32 2.99 -7.70
CA SER A 245 -13.96 2.76 -6.39
C SER A 245 -13.19 3.40 -5.24
N LEU A 246 -11.85 3.38 -5.29
CA LEU A 246 -11.01 4.04 -4.28
C LEU A 246 -11.04 5.55 -4.42
N PHE A 247 -11.12 6.09 -5.64
CA PHE A 247 -11.34 7.52 -5.88
C PHE A 247 -12.70 7.97 -5.32
N ASP A 248 -13.77 7.25 -5.63
CA ASP A 248 -15.12 7.54 -5.15
C ASP A 248 -15.20 7.42 -3.63
N LEU A 249 -14.56 6.41 -3.04
CA LEU A 249 -14.44 6.26 -1.59
C LEU A 249 -13.67 7.43 -0.95
N THR A 250 -12.62 7.91 -1.63
CA THR A 250 -11.78 9.02 -1.16
C THR A 250 -12.54 10.35 -1.22
N MET A 251 -13.24 10.60 -2.32
CA MET A 251 -13.92 11.88 -2.58
C MET A 251 -15.32 11.93 -1.95
N GLY A 252 -16.06 10.83 -1.99
CA GLY A 252 -17.41 10.69 -1.43
C GLY A 252 -17.43 10.25 0.04
N GLY A 253 -16.34 9.67 0.54
CA GLY A 253 -16.29 9.07 1.86
C GLY A 253 -17.15 7.81 1.99
N VAL A 254 -17.18 7.22 3.19
CA VAL A 254 -18.08 6.10 3.55
C VAL A 254 -19.44 6.55 4.08
N GLY A 255 -19.60 7.84 4.36
CA GLY A 255 -20.83 8.40 4.92
C GLY A 255 -21.87 8.70 3.85
N LEU A 256 -23.15 8.53 4.18
CA LEU A 256 -24.23 8.99 3.29
C LEU A 256 -24.22 10.53 3.20
N PRO A 257 -24.55 11.11 2.03
CA PRO A 257 -24.79 12.55 1.92
C PRO A 257 -25.85 13.00 2.94
N GLY A 258 -25.45 13.79 3.94
CA GLY A 258 -26.35 14.27 5.01
C GLY A 258 -26.26 13.54 6.36
N GLY A 259 -25.41 12.51 6.51
CA GLY A 259 -25.25 11.78 7.77
C GLY A 259 -24.68 12.58 8.95
N HIS A 260 -24.19 13.80 8.71
CA HIS A 260 -23.68 14.72 9.74
C HIS A 260 -24.77 15.61 10.36
N ALA A 261 -26.04 15.44 9.98
CA ALA A 261 -27.15 16.07 10.68
C ALA A 261 -27.52 15.26 11.93
N ARG A 262 -26.77 15.45 13.03
CA ARG A 262 -27.22 15.49 14.45
C ARG A 262 -26.07 15.19 15.41
N GLY A 263 -25.82 16.13 16.32
CA GLY A 263 -24.99 15.95 17.52
C GLY A 263 -24.29 17.23 17.90
#